data_AF-X1DJ61-F1
#
_entry.id   AF-X1DJ61-F1
#
_cell.length_a   1.000
_cell.length_b   1.000
_cell.length_c   1.000
_cell.angle_alpha   90.00
_cell.angle_beta   90.00
_cell.angle_gamma   90.00
#
_symmetry.space_group_name_H-M   'P 1'
#
loop_
_entity.id
_entity.type
_entity.pdbx_description
1 polymer ?
#
loop_
_entity_poly.entity_id
_entity_poly.type
_entity_poly.pdbx_seq_one_letter_code
_entity_poly.pdbx_strand_id
1 'polypeptide(L)'
;MIRDLKGIYIIWLRDIKRFFRDKPRLISGIARPSLYLFILGSGLSSAFGMFGGREGDWYIDFIYPGILGMIVLFTSLFSSFSIVWDREFGFLKEILVAPIS
;
A
#
# COMPACT_ATOMS: atom_id res chain seq x y z
N MET A 1 17.81 -1.60 28.61
CA MET A 1 16.50 -2.21 28.27
C MET A 1 15.38 -1.18 28.04
N ILE A 2 14.95 -0.38 29.04
CA ILE A 2 13.86 0.62 28.86
C ILE A 2 14.27 1.79 27.94
N ARG A 3 15.56 2.16 27.91
CA ARG A 3 16.10 3.19 27.00
C ARG A 3 16.08 2.73 25.54
N ASP A 4 16.40 1.47 25.29
CA ASP A 4 16.40 0.85 23.95
C ASP A 4 14.99 0.83 23.34
N LEU A 5 13.98 0.48 24.14
CA LEU A 5 12.56 0.49 23.75
C LEU A 5 12.07 1.89 23.35
N LYS A 6 12.50 2.94 24.07
CA LYS A 6 12.18 4.33 23.71
C LYS A 6 12.85 4.73 22.39
N GLY A 7 14.11 4.34 22.16
CA GLY A 7 14.82 4.59 20.91
C GLY A 7 14.09 3.99 19.70
N ILE A 8 13.72 2.71 19.81
CA ILE A 8 12.97 1.99 18.77
C ILE A 8 11.62 2.67 18.50
N TYR A 9 10.89 3.02 19.56
CA TYR A 9 9.58 3.68 19.42
C TYR A 9 9.67 5.03 18.71
N ILE A 10 10.69 5.84 19.03
CA ILE A 10 10.89 7.15 18.41
C ILE A 10 11.22 7.00 16.92
N ILE A 11 12.06 6.04 16.55
CA ILE A 11 12.40 5.75 15.15
C ILE A 11 11.16 5.33 14.39
N TRP A 12 10.37 4.39 14.95
CA TRP A 12 9.13 3.92 14.35
C TRP A 12 8.10 5.04 14.15
N LEU A 13 7.88 5.87 15.18
CA LEU A 13 6.94 6.98 15.11
C LEU A 13 7.34 8.00 14.05
N ARG A 14 8.65 8.24 13.90
CA ARG A 14 9.19 9.15 12.89
C ARG A 14 8.98 8.61 11.48
N ASP A 15 9.20 7.32 11.28
CA ASP A 15 8.96 6.64 10.01
C ASP A 15 7.48 6.70 9.61
N ILE A 16 6.58 6.43 10.56
CA ILE A 16 5.14 6.54 10.33
C ILE A 16 4.73 7.97 9.96
N LYS A 17 5.22 8.98 10.69
CA LYS A 17 4.92 10.38 10.35
C LYS A 17 5.42 10.78 8.97
N ARG A 18 6.59 10.27 8.56
CA ARG A 18 7.15 10.53 7.23
C ARG A 18 6.34 9.84 6.15
N PHE A 19 5.95 8.59 6.38
CA PHE A 19 5.07 7.83 5.49
C PHE A 19 3.74 8.56 5.24
N PHE A 20 3.08 9.07 6.28
CA PHE A 20 1.83 9.83 6.14
C PHE A 20 1.99 11.21 5.48
N ARG A 21 3.18 11.82 5.55
CA ARG A 21 3.47 13.09 4.87
C ARG A 21 3.70 12.92 3.37
N ASP A 22 4.08 11.74 2.92
CA ASP A 22 4.34 11.45 1.50
C ASP A 22 3.03 11.13 0.75
N LYS A 23 2.12 12.13 0.78
CA LYS A 23 0.78 12.08 0.20
C LYS A 23 0.75 11.62 -1.28
N PRO A 24 1.62 12.11 -2.19
CA PRO A 24 1.56 11.67 -3.59
C PRO A 24 1.92 10.19 -3.74
N ARG A 25 2.77 9.64 -2.87
CA ARG A 25 3.15 8.22 -2.87
C ARG A 25 2.01 7.34 -2.36
N LEU A 26 1.34 7.77 -1.29
CA LEU A 26 0.11 7.14 -0.77
C LEU A 26 -1.01 7.14 -1.82
N ILE A 27 -1.25 8.29 -2.44
CA ILE A 27 -2.32 8.44 -3.44
C ILE A 27 -1.99 7.60 -4.67
N SER A 28 -0.76 7.60 -5.18
CA SER A 28 -0.40 6.81 -6.36
C SER A 28 -0.40 5.29 -6.12
N GLY A 29 -0.07 4.85 -4.90
CA GLY A 29 -0.13 3.44 -4.51
C GLY A 29 -1.55 2.87 -4.48
N ILE A 30 -2.55 3.69 -4.14
CA ILE A 30 -3.96 3.31 -4.10
C ILE A 30 -4.65 3.59 -5.44
N ALA A 31 -4.38 4.75 -6.06
CA ALA A 31 -5.06 5.20 -7.26
C ALA A 31 -4.87 4.24 -8.45
N ARG A 32 -3.68 3.68 -8.64
CA ARG A 32 -3.41 2.74 -9.75
C ARG A 32 -4.29 1.48 -9.68
N PRO A 33 -4.27 0.68 -8.58
CA PRO A 33 -5.13 -0.48 -8.46
C PRO A 33 -6.62 -0.12 -8.37
N SER A 34 -7.00 0.99 -7.74
CA SER A 34 -8.40 1.43 -7.70
C SER A 34 -8.93 1.86 -9.08
N LEU A 35 -8.13 2.53 -9.91
CA LEU A 35 -8.52 2.86 -11.29
C LEU A 35 -8.76 1.60 -12.10
N TYR A 36 -7.90 0.58 -11.94
CA TYR A 36 -8.07 -0.71 -12.60
C TYR A 36 -9.38 -1.38 -12.16
N LEU A 37 -9.73 -1.27 -10.88
CA LEU A 37 -11.02 -1.72 -10.31
C LEU A 37 -12.20 -1.04 -10.99
N PHE A 38 -12.22 0.29 -11.02
CA PHE A 38 -13.35 1.02 -11.56
C PHE A 38 -13.53 0.74 -13.06
N ILE A 39 -12.43 0.67 -13.81
CA ILE A 39 -12.46 0.43 -15.26
C ILE A 39 -12.92 -1.00 -15.58
N LEU A 40 -12.33 -2.02 -14.95
CA LEU A 40 -12.72 -3.41 -15.21
C LEU A 40 -14.02 -3.82 -14.53
N GLY A 41 -14.29 -3.32 -13.32
CA GLY A 41 -15.51 -3.62 -12.59
C GLY A 41 -16.74 -3.09 -13.31
N SER A 42 -16.72 -1.83 -13.78
CA SER A 42 -17.83 -1.27 -14.54
C SER A 42 -17.84 -1.73 -16.01
N GLY A 43 -16.67 -1.81 -16.65
CA GLY A 43 -16.54 -2.16 -18.06
C GLY A 43 -16.77 -3.64 -18.36
N LEU A 44 -16.43 -4.55 -17.43
CA LEU A 44 -16.64 -5.98 -17.61
C LEU A 44 -17.99 -6.45 -17.07
N SER A 45 -18.62 -5.72 -16.14
CA SER A 45 -19.99 -6.02 -15.67
C SER A 45 -21.02 -5.93 -16.81
N SER A 46 -20.85 -4.99 -17.75
CA SER A 46 -21.72 -4.87 -18.92
C SER A 46 -21.53 -6.01 -19.93
N ALA A 47 -20.29 -6.51 -20.08
CA ALA A 47 -19.98 -7.68 -20.89
C ALA A 47 -20.46 -8.98 -20.23
N PHE A 48 -20.39 -9.10 -18.91
CA PHE A 48 -20.80 -10.31 -18.19
C PHE A 48 -22.30 -10.61 -18.30
N GLY A 49 -23.13 -9.55 -18.36
CA GLY A 49 -24.56 -9.69 -18.70
C GLY A 49 -24.82 -10.23 -20.10
N MET A 50 -23.88 -10.03 -21.04
CA MET A 50 -23.97 -10.54 -22.42
C MET A 50 -23.53 -12.01 -22.55
N PHE A 51 -22.64 -12.49 -21.68
CA PHE A 51 -22.07 -13.85 -21.71
C PHE A 51 -22.80 -14.89 -20.85
N GLY A 52 -24.02 -14.58 -20.36
CA GLY A 52 -24.87 -15.57 -19.68
C GLY A 52 -24.84 -15.52 -18.15
N GLY A 53 -24.40 -14.40 -17.54
CA GLY A 53 -24.61 -14.16 -16.11
C GLY A 53 -26.10 -14.08 -15.78
N ARG A 54 -26.55 -14.79 -14.73
CA ARG A 54 -27.95 -14.72 -14.26
C ARG A 54 -28.26 -13.29 -13.81
N GLU A 55 -29.40 -12.75 -14.24
CA GLU A 55 -29.97 -11.52 -13.68
C GLU A 55 -30.10 -11.70 -12.15
N GLY A 56 -29.20 -11.07 -11.38
CA GLY A 56 -29.20 -11.14 -9.91
C GLY A 56 -27.85 -11.46 -9.25
N ASP A 57 -26.91 -12.09 -9.98
CA ASP A 57 -25.55 -12.27 -9.45
C ASP A 57 -24.71 -11.04 -9.78
N TRP A 58 -24.48 -10.20 -8.77
CA TRP A 58 -23.66 -9.00 -8.91
C TRP A 58 -22.21 -9.43 -9.19
N TYR A 59 -21.76 -9.29 -10.44
CA TYR A 59 -20.37 -9.49 -10.88
C TYR A 59 -19.34 -8.82 -9.95
N ILE A 60 -19.76 -7.73 -9.30
CA ILE A 60 -19.02 -7.03 -8.25
C ILE A 60 -18.62 -7.96 -7.08
N ASP A 61 -19.51 -8.83 -6.60
CA ASP A 61 -19.24 -9.70 -5.45
C ASP A 61 -18.15 -10.75 -5.76
N PHE A 62 -18.07 -11.19 -7.01
CA PHE A 62 -17.03 -12.13 -7.47
C PHE A 62 -15.66 -11.46 -7.60
N ILE A 63 -15.60 -10.25 -8.16
CA ILE A 63 -14.34 -9.56 -8.40
C ILE A 63 -13.78 -8.88 -7.14
N TYR A 64 -14.66 -8.49 -6.21
CA TYR A 64 -14.35 -7.77 -4.96
C TYR A 64 -13.16 -8.35 -4.16
N PRO A 65 -13.12 -9.66 -3.81
CA PRO A 65 -11.99 -10.22 -3.05
C PRO A 65 -10.67 -10.21 -3.84
N GLY A 66 -10.72 -10.40 -5.17
CA GLY A 66 -9.55 -10.32 -6.02
C GLY A 66 -8.91 -8.93 -6.00
N ILE A 67 -9.75 -7.89 -5.99
CA ILE A 67 -9.25 -6.53 -5.92
C ILE A 67 -8.73 -6.18 -4.53
N LEU A 68 -9.38 -6.65 -3.46
CA LEU A 68 -8.83 -6.52 -2.11
C LEU A 68 -7.41 -7.12 -2.03
N GLY A 69 -7.21 -8.30 -2.60
CA GLY A 69 -5.89 -8.93 -2.70
C GLY A 69 -4.89 -8.06 -3.47
N MET A 70 -5.29 -7.49 -4.60
CA MET A 70 -4.44 -6.58 -5.38
C MET A 70 -4.09 -5.30 -4.62
N ILE A 71 -5.04 -4.68 -3.92
CA ILE A 71 -4.78 -3.47 -3.10
C ILE A 71 -3.71 -3.78 -2.05
N VAL A 72 -3.83 -4.90 -1.34
CA VAL A 72 -2.86 -5.32 -0.31
C VAL A 72 -1.49 -5.60 -0.92
N LEU A 73 -1.44 -6.32 -2.04
CA LEU A 73 -0.19 -6.65 -2.75
C LEU A 73 0.54 -5.39 -3.22
N PHE A 74 -0.15 -4.50 -3.91
CA PHE A 74 0.46 -3.27 -4.42
C PHE A 74 0.88 -2.35 -3.29
N THR A 75 0.06 -2.18 -2.24
CA THR A 75 0.43 -1.37 -1.06
C THR A 75 1.69 -1.91 -0.37
N SER A 76 1.81 -3.24 -0.25
CA SER A 76 2.99 -3.90 0.34
C SER A 76 4.24 -3.75 -0.52
N LEU A 77 4.11 -3.85 -1.85
CA LEU A 77 5.21 -3.63 -2.80
C LEU A 77 5.73 -2.19 -2.73
N PHE A 78 4.84 -1.20 -2.74
CA PHE A 78 5.25 0.21 -2.65
C PHE A 78 5.88 0.54 -1.29
N SER A 79 5.37 -0.03 -0.20
CA SER A 79 6.01 0.06 1.12
C SER A 79 7.44 -0.52 1.11
N SER A 80 7.62 -1.68 0.49
CA SER A 80 8.94 -2.31 0.34
C SER A 80 9.92 -1.45 -0.47
N PHE A 81 9.47 -0.86 -1.58
CA PHE A 81 10.30 0.07 -2.35
C PHE A 81 10.71 1.32 -1.56
N SER A 82 9.84 1.83 -0.69
CA SER A 82 10.19 2.95 0.19
C SER A 82 11.35 2.61 1.12
N ILE A 83 11.37 1.40 1.66
CA ILE A 83 12.42 0.91 2.56
C ILE A 83 13.76 0.80 1.82
N VAL A 84 13.76 0.36 0.56
CA VAL A 84 14.98 0.26 -0.26
C VAL A 84 15.60 1.64 -0.51
N TRP A 85 14.78 2.62 -0.87
CA TRP A 85 15.26 4.00 -1.06
C TRP A 85 15.82 4.61 0.23
N ASP A 86 15.21 4.34 1.39
CA ASP A 86 15.75 4.78 2.68
C ASP A 86 17.11 4.14 3.03
N ARG A 87 17.41 2.95 2.50
CA ARG A 87 18.73 2.33 2.61
C ARG A 87 19.76 2.99 1.68
N GLU A 88 19.38 3.33 0.45
CA GLU A 88 20.28 3.99 -0.51
C GLU A 88 20.71 5.40 -0.07
N PHE A 89 19.83 6.17 0.58
CA PHE A 89 20.15 7.52 1.04
C PHE A 89 21.04 7.59 2.29
N GLY A 90 21.50 6.46 2.83
CA GLY A 90 22.48 6.45 3.93
C GLY A 90 21.92 6.83 5.30
N PHE A 91 20.59 6.91 5.46
CA PHE A 91 19.95 7.18 6.74
C PHE A 91 20.34 6.16 7.84
N LEU A 92 20.62 4.91 7.44
CA LEU A 92 21.15 3.87 8.33
C LEU A 92 22.51 4.24 8.93
N LYS A 93 23.39 4.90 8.18
CA LYS A 93 24.70 5.37 8.67
C LYS A 93 24.55 6.52 9.66
N GLU A 94 23.61 7.45 9.43
CA GLU A 94 23.33 8.52 10.40
C GLU A 94 22.75 7.99 11.71
N ILE A 95 21.89 6.95 11.68
CA ILE A 95 21.39 6.30 12.91
C ILE A 95 22.52 5.62 13.68
N LEU A 96 23.43 4.91 13.00
CA LEU A 96 24.52 4.18 13.64
C LEU A 96 25.55 5.09 14.35
N VAL A 97 25.59 6.38 14.00
CA VAL A 97 26.48 7.38 14.60
C VAL A 97 25.77 8.21 15.68
N ALA A 98 24.43 8.15 15.75
CA ALA A 98 23.66 8.88 16.76
C ALA A 98 23.84 8.23 18.16
N PRO A 99 24.02 9.01 19.23
CA PRO A 99 24.17 8.51 20.59
C PRO A 99 22.82 8.10 21.18
N ILE A 100 22.21 7.05 20.62
CA ILE A 100 20.89 6.52 21.03
C ILE A 100 20.97 5.16 21.76
N SER A 101 22.18 4.74 22.17
CA SER A 101 22.41 3.58 23.06
C SER A 101 22.69 4.03 24.50
#